data_AF-A0A177D492-F1
#
_entry.id   AF-A0A177D492-F1
#
_cell.length_a   1.000
_cell.length_b   1.000
_cell.length_c   1.000
_cell.angle_alpha   90.00
_cell.angle_beta   90.00
_cell.angle_gamma   90.00
#
_symmetry.space_group_name_H-M   'P 1'
#
loop_
_entity.id
_entity.type
_entity.pdbx_description
1 polymer ?
#
loop_
_entity_poly.entity_id
_entity_poly.type
_entity_poly.pdbx_seq_one_letter_code
_entity_poly.pdbx_strand_id
1 'polypeptide(L)'
;MATLPDPSPYLNFLISPRIPPELVLKTIQHLPFNDGTLITAIRSAHPRLCAIFKNYEKSITGSFMRKELRHAETDFSRQDGRLNVDWLADCVSKYDIVDDVMDALCSEHNFNAVLRHNISLANAGLLLLYKLVSIASHTDRLTYIKSLPQDPLTAIYLILHHATLSARYHGSGWINQRTYGRFMDANQVSLRCELEFCFAEAALVLGPEFISDSLLHHDTGDAETVLLNFYVDHGTHDWAWPCWGDGKGEFEPPRAHGPQREPGKGRSLFTTLLERLAECMGCGLGDVRTRVERELETRDHSLAYLSLAGKARLLEGRNV
;
A
#
# COMPACT_ATOMS: atom_id res chain seq x y z
N MET A 1 -33.05 -22.45 -25.98
CA MET A 1 -31.93 -22.66 -25.04
C MET A 1 -30.80 -23.33 -25.81
N ALA A 2 -29.72 -22.60 -26.10
CA ALA A 2 -28.56 -23.19 -26.76
C ALA A 2 -27.74 -23.96 -25.71
N THR A 3 -27.62 -25.27 -25.88
CA THR A 3 -26.72 -26.13 -25.09
C THR A 3 -25.28 -25.74 -25.39
N LEU A 4 -24.54 -25.29 -24.38
CA LEU A 4 -23.09 -25.12 -24.47
C LEU A 4 -22.46 -26.47 -24.89
N PRO A 5 -21.57 -26.50 -25.89
CA PRO A 5 -20.92 -27.73 -26.33
C PRO A 5 -20.11 -28.34 -25.18
N ASP A 6 -20.14 -29.67 -25.05
CA ASP A 6 -19.39 -30.44 -24.06
C ASP A 6 -17.89 -30.08 -24.14
N PRO A 7 -17.26 -29.56 -23.06
CA PRO A 7 -15.86 -29.13 -23.07
C PRO A 7 -14.86 -30.31 -23.07
N SER A 8 -15.31 -31.56 -22.95
CA SER A 8 -14.45 -32.75 -22.87
C SER A 8 -13.42 -32.93 -24.02
N PRO A 9 -13.67 -32.60 -25.31
CA PRO A 9 -12.70 -32.78 -26.37
C PRO A 9 -11.56 -31.74 -26.35
N TYR A 10 -11.78 -30.57 -25.73
CA TYR A 10 -10.77 -29.51 -25.64
C TYR A 10 -9.74 -29.76 -24.54
N LEU A 11 -10.15 -30.41 -23.44
CA LEU A 11 -9.23 -30.90 -22.40
C LEU A 11 -8.22 -31.89 -22.96
N ASN A 12 -8.67 -32.77 -23.87
CA ASN A 12 -7.81 -33.73 -24.57
C ASN A 12 -6.74 -33.05 -25.43
N PHE A 13 -6.97 -31.85 -25.95
CA PHE A 13 -5.98 -31.12 -26.75
C PHE A 13 -4.79 -30.67 -25.90
N LEU A 14 -5.04 -30.08 -24.72
CA LEU A 14 -4.00 -29.55 -23.84
C LEU A 14 -3.12 -30.65 -23.23
N ILE A 15 -3.68 -31.85 -23.04
CA ILE A 15 -2.97 -32.99 -22.40
C ILE A 15 -2.44 -34.02 -23.41
N SER A 16 -2.91 -34.05 -24.66
CA SER A 16 -2.50 -35.04 -25.66
C SER A 16 -1.03 -34.91 -26.09
N PRO A 17 -0.20 -35.96 -25.90
CA PRO A 17 1.22 -35.93 -26.26
C PRO A 17 1.46 -35.77 -27.77
N ARG A 18 0.43 -35.95 -28.60
CA ARG A 18 0.50 -35.76 -30.06
C ARG A 18 0.54 -34.30 -30.47
N ILE A 19 0.13 -33.39 -29.59
CA ILE A 19 0.15 -31.95 -29.86
C ILE A 19 1.54 -31.41 -29.53
N PRO A 20 2.18 -30.61 -30.38
CA PRO A 20 3.44 -29.94 -30.04
C PRO A 20 3.29 -29.00 -28.82
N PRO A 21 4.26 -28.97 -27.88
CA PRO A 21 4.19 -28.10 -26.71
C PRO A 21 4.08 -26.60 -27.08
N GLU A 22 4.56 -26.19 -28.24
CA GLU A 22 4.48 -24.82 -28.74
C GLU A 22 3.03 -24.38 -29.02
N LEU A 23 2.17 -25.29 -29.50
CA LEU A 23 0.75 -24.99 -29.71
C LEU A 23 -0.01 -24.87 -28.39
N VAL A 24 0.32 -25.73 -27.42
CA VAL A 24 -0.22 -25.65 -26.06
C VAL A 24 0.21 -24.34 -25.41
N LEU A 25 1.50 -23.99 -25.51
CA LEU A 25 2.06 -22.73 -25.03
C LEU A 25 1.36 -21.52 -25.64
N LYS A 26 1.20 -21.50 -26.97
CA LYS A 26 0.48 -20.43 -27.67
C LYS A 26 -0.95 -20.30 -27.15
N THR A 27 -1.63 -21.42 -26.89
CA THR A 27 -2.99 -21.42 -26.33
C THR A 27 -3.01 -20.80 -24.94
N ILE A 28 -2.10 -21.22 -24.05
CA ILE A 28 -1.97 -20.67 -22.68
C ILE A 28 -1.71 -19.16 -22.72
N GLN A 29 -0.82 -18.69 -23.61
CA GLN A 29 -0.48 -17.27 -23.74
C GLN A 29 -1.61 -16.38 -24.27
N HIS A 30 -2.68 -16.94 -24.85
CA HIS A 30 -3.86 -16.18 -25.29
C HIS A 30 -4.94 -16.08 -24.22
N LEU A 31 -4.85 -16.87 -23.15
CA LEU A 31 -5.77 -16.75 -22.01
C LEU A 31 -5.59 -15.38 -21.35
N PRO A 32 -6.63 -14.83 -20.70
CA PRO A 32 -6.46 -13.69 -19.82
C PRO A 32 -5.66 -14.11 -18.58
N PHE A 33 -4.77 -13.25 -18.10
CA PHE A 33 -4.05 -13.52 -16.86
C PHE A 33 -4.96 -13.33 -15.65
N ASN A 34 -5.73 -12.24 -15.61
CA ASN A 34 -6.54 -11.81 -14.46
C ASN A 34 -5.68 -11.83 -13.18
N ASP A 35 -6.07 -12.61 -12.17
CA ASP A 35 -5.37 -12.84 -10.90
C ASP A 35 -4.40 -14.03 -10.92
N GLY A 36 -4.22 -14.68 -12.08
CA GLY A 36 -3.36 -15.85 -12.24
C GLY A 36 -3.95 -17.16 -11.70
N THR A 37 -5.17 -17.17 -11.15
CA THR A 37 -5.79 -18.39 -10.58
C THR A 37 -6.02 -19.46 -11.64
N LEU A 38 -6.56 -19.08 -12.80
CA LEU A 38 -6.76 -19.98 -13.94
C LEU A 38 -5.43 -20.58 -14.41
N ILE A 39 -4.39 -19.76 -14.51
CA ILE A 39 -3.05 -20.18 -14.96
C ILE A 39 -2.46 -21.19 -13.96
N THR A 40 -2.63 -20.93 -12.65
CA THR A 40 -2.21 -21.85 -11.59
C THR A 40 -2.99 -23.17 -11.63
N ALA A 41 -4.30 -23.12 -11.87
CA ALA A 41 -5.11 -24.33 -12.03
C ALA A 41 -4.65 -25.17 -13.22
N ILE A 42 -4.38 -24.54 -14.38
CA ILE A 42 -3.86 -25.22 -15.58
C ILE A 42 -2.48 -25.83 -15.31
N ARG A 43 -1.59 -25.10 -14.63
CA ARG A 43 -0.24 -25.58 -14.23
C ARG A 43 -0.31 -26.88 -13.44
N SER A 44 -1.30 -27.00 -12.56
CA SER A 44 -1.47 -28.16 -11.66
C SER A 44 -2.39 -29.26 -12.20
N ALA A 45 -3.12 -29.02 -13.28
CA ALA A 45 -4.13 -29.94 -13.79
C ALA A 45 -3.56 -31.25 -14.38
N HIS A 46 -2.32 -31.25 -14.90
CA HIS A 46 -1.73 -32.43 -15.54
C HIS A 46 -0.19 -32.39 -15.55
N PRO A 47 0.53 -33.53 -15.37
CA PRO A 47 2.00 -33.57 -15.36
C PRO A 47 2.67 -32.95 -16.59
N ARG A 48 2.08 -33.15 -17.78
CA ARG A 48 2.56 -32.53 -19.02
C ARG A 48 2.46 -31.00 -19.01
N LEU A 49 1.37 -30.45 -18.46
CA LEU A 49 1.22 -29.00 -18.34
C LEU A 49 2.21 -28.45 -17.32
N CYS A 50 2.37 -29.11 -16.18
CA CYS A 50 3.40 -28.79 -15.20
C CYS A 50 4.81 -28.75 -15.83
N ALA A 51 5.15 -29.73 -16.68
CA ALA A 51 6.41 -29.74 -17.42
C ALA A 51 6.54 -28.57 -18.41
N ILE A 52 5.47 -28.22 -19.13
CA ILE A 52 5.45 -27.04 -20.03
C ILE A 52 5.68 -25.75 -19.24
N PHE A 53 4.98 -25.56 -18.11
CA PHE A 53 5.18 -24.38 -17.27
C PHE A 53 6.62 -24.30 -16.76
N LYS A 54 7.19 -25.41 -16.26
CA LYS A 54 8.59 -25.45 -15.80
C LYS A 54 9.58 -25.10 -16.92
N ASN A 55 9.36 -25.58 -18.14
CA ASN A 55 10.29 -25.39 -19.26
C ASN A 55 10.14 -24.02 -19.94
N TYR A 56 8.94 -23.44 -19.94
CA TYR A 56 8.61 -22.22 -20.70
C TYR A 56 8.14 -21.06 -19.82
N GLU A 57 8.33 -21.11 -18.50
CA GLU A 57 7.87 -20.09 -17.53
C GLU A 57 8.21 -18.67 -17.98
N LYS A 58 9.48 -18.42 -18.32
CA LYS A 58 9.94 -17.09 -18.76
C LYS A 58 9.18 -16.57 -19.99
N SER A 59 8.83 -17.46 -20.93
CA SER A 59 8.07 -17.11 -22.14
C SER A 59 6.61 -16.80 -21.82
N ILE A 60 6.00 -17.60 -20.93
CA ILE A 60 4.62 -17.42 -20.45
C ILE A 60 4.51 -16.09 -19.70
N THR A 61 5.34 -15.92 -18.66
CA THR A 61 5.38 -14.71 -17.84
C THR A 61 5.67 -13.47 -18.70
N GLY A 62 6.66 -13.53 -19.58
CA GLY A 62 6.98 -12.41 -20.47
C GLY A 62 5.87 -12.08 -21.48
N SER A 63 5.03 -13.05 -21.84
CA SER A 63 3.84 -12.80 -22.67
C SER A 63 2.79 -12.01 -21.89
N PHE A 64 2.41 -12.49 -20.70
CA PHE A 64 1.42 -11.81 -19.86
C PHE A 64 1.87 -10.41 -19.45
N MET A 65 3.13 -10.25 -19.06
CA MET A 65 3.69 -8.94 -18.69
C MET A 65 3.59 -7.93 -19.84
N ARG A 66 3.93 -8.31 -21.07
CA ARG A 66 3.83 -7.38 -22.22
C ARG A 66 2.39 -7.06 -22.64
N LYS A 67 1.48 -8.00 -22.45
CA LYS A 67 0.09 -7.87 -22.88
C LYS A 67 -0.75 -7.08 -21.88
N GLU A 68 -0.63 -7.41 -20.60
CA GLU A 68 -1.57 -7.00 -19.54
C GLU A 68 -0.87 -6.20 -18.42
N LEU A 69 0.38 -6.53 -18.06
CA LEU A 69 1.08 -5.94 -16.89
C LEU A 69 2.37 -5.19 -17.29
N ARG A 70 2.26 -4.25 -18.24
CA ARG A 70 3.42 -3.61 -18.90
C ARG A 70 4.34 -2.84 -17.96
N HIS A 71 3.80 -2.34 -16.84
CA HIS A 71 4.50 -1.50 -15.89
C HIS A 71 4.93 -2.23 -14.62
N ALA A 72 4.55 -3.50 -14.43
CA ALA A 72 4.84 -4.26 -13.20
C ALA A 72 6.33 -4.30 -12.85
N GLU A 73 7.21 -4.38 -13.85
CA GLU A 73 8.67 -4.38 -13.66
C GLU A 73 9.22 -3.04 -13.14
N THR A 74 8.57 -1.93 -13.48
CA THR A 74 8.91 -0.59 -13.00
C THR A 74 8.27 -0.31 -11.64
N ASP A 75 7.03 -0.76 -11.47
CA ASP A 75 6.18 -0.44 -10.31
C ASP A 75 6.52 -1.29 -9.09
N PHE A 76 6.97 -2.54 -9.28
CA PHE A 76 7.30 -3.45 -8.18
C PHE A 76 8.73 -3.99 -8.26
N SER A 77 9.43 -3.94 -7.12
CA SER A 77 10.77 -4.50 -7.00
C SER A 77 10.74 -6.02 -6.93
N ARG A 78 11.70 -6.68 -7.57
CA ARG A 78 11.86 -8.15 -7.53
C ARG A 78 12.83 -8.52 -6.43
N GLN A 79 12.42 -9.39 -5.50
CA GLN A 79 13.31 -9.88 -4.45
C GLN A 79 14.32 -10.91 -4.99
N ASP A 80 13.91 -11.81 -5.90
CA ASP A 80 14.74 -12.94 -6.34
C ASP A 80 15.24 -12.84 -7.80
N GLY A 81 14.97 -11.72 -8.48
CA GLY A 81 15.35 -11.48 -9.87
C GLY A 81 14.67 -12.38 -10.93
N ARG A 82 13.90 -13.40 -10.53
CA ARG A 82 13.20 -14.33 -11.43
C ARG A 82 11.78 -13.83 -11.73
N LEU A 83 11.48 -13.67 -13.01
CA LEU A 83 10.12 -13.41 -13.50
C LEU A 83 9.37 -14.73 -13.60
N ASN A 84 8.43 -14.97 -12.69
CA ASN A 84 7.55 -16.13 -12.69
C ASN A 84 6.08 -15.71 -12.64
N VAL A 85 5.20 -16.70 -12.84
CA VAL A 85 3.75 -16.49 -12.85
C VAL A 85 3.24 -16.04 -11.48
N ASP A 86 3.82 -16.58 -10.41
CA ASP A 86 3.41 -16.27 -9.04
C ASP A 86 3.71 -14.79 -8.68
N TRP A 87 4.84 -14.25 -9.15
CA TRP A 87 5.18 -12.82 -9.01
C TRP A 87 4.21 -11.92 -9.79
N LEU A 88 3.75 -12.32 -10.98
CA LEU A 88 2.74 -11.54 -11.70
C LEU A 88 1.40 -11.53 -10.95
N ALA A 89 1.01 -12.66 -10.35
CA ALA A 89 -0.21 -12.72 -9.55
C ALA A 89 -0.11 -11.82 -8.32
N ASP A 90 1.04 -11.81 -7.64
CA ASP A 90 1.34 -10.86 -6.54
C ASP A 90 1.28 -9.40 -7.02
N CYS A 91 1.80 -9.07 -8.20
CA CYS A 91 1.68 -7.74 -8.77
C CYS A 91 0.21 -7.33 -9.01
N VAL A 92 -0.62 -8.24 -9.52
CA VAL A 92 -2.06 -7.98 -9.74
C VAL A 92 -2.74 -7.69 -8.41
N SER A 93 -2.53 -8.56 -7.41
CA SER A 93 -3.10 -8.36 -6.07
C SER A 93 -2.71 -7.00 -5.47
N LYS A 94 -1.47 -6.56 -5.68
CA LYS A 94 -1.01 -5.24 -5.23
C LYS A 94 -1.64 -4.09 -6.01
N TYR A 95 -1.83 -4.25 -7.31
CA TYR A 95 -2.57 -3.25 -8.10
C TYR A 95 -4.02 -3.17 -7.66
N ASP A 96 -4.69 -4.29 -7.40
CA ASP A 96 -6.07 -4.30 -6.91
C ASP A 96 -6.18 -3.52 -5.59
N ILE A 97 -5.25 -3.72 -4.64
CA ILE A 97 -5.18 -2.93 -3.40
C ILE A 97 -4.93 -1.44 -3.68
N VAL A 98 -4.04 -1.12 -4.61
CA VAL A 98 -3.77 0.28 -4.99
C VAL A 98 -5.02 0.93 -5.57
N ASP A 99 -5.72 0.25 -6.46
CA ASP A 99 -6.93 0.76 -7.11
C ASP A 99 -8.05 0.96 -6.07
N ASP A 100 -8.28 -0.02 -5.19
CA ASP A 100 -9.24 0.08 -4.10
C ASP A 100 -8.95 1.27 -3.17
N VAL A 101 -7.69 1.42 -2.74
CA VAL A 101 -7.29 2.56 -1.89
C VAL A 101 -7.43 3.87 -2.66
N MET A 102 -7.02 3.93 -3.92
CA MET A 102 -7.14 5.15 -4.73
C MET A 102 -8.60 5.54 -4.94
N ASP A 103 -9.50 4.57 -5.15
CA ASP A 103 -10.94 4.80 -5.26
C ASP A 103 -11.49 5.41 -3.96
N ALA A 104 -11.07 4.91 -2.79
CA ALA A 104 -11.44 5.49 -1.50
C ALA A 104 -10.91 6.92 -1.31
N LEU A 105 -9.65 7.15 -1.69
CA LEU A 105 -8.97 8.44 -1.50
C LEU A 105 -9.41 9.51 -2.52
N CYS A 106 -9.87 9.10 -3.70
CA CYS A 106 -10.30 10.03 -4.76
C CYS A 106 -11.83 10.16 -4.87
N SER A 107 -12.58 9.37 -4.10
CA SER A 107 -14.04 9.40 -4.08
C SER A 107 -14.58 10.81 -3.80
N GLU A 108 -15.61 11.23 -4.53
CA GLU A 108 -16.31 12.50 -4.29
C GLU A 108 -17.02 12.54 -2.93
N HIS A 109 -17.25 11.36 -2.33
CA HIS A 109 -17.79 11.25 -0.97
C HIS A 109 -16.71 11.43 0.11
N ASN A 110 -15.43 11.42 -0.27
CA ASN A 110 -14.35 11.67 0.65
C ASN A 110 -14.19 13.17 0.91
N PHE A 111 -14.49 13.61 2.13
CA PHE A 111 -14.34 15.00 2.56
C PHE A 111 -12.94 15.60 2.32
N ASN A 112 -11.87 14.79 2.34
CA ASN A 112 -10.51 15.24 2.00
C ASN A 112 -9.96 14.45 0.80
N ALA A 113 -10.76 14.33 -0.26
CA ALA A 113 -10.35 13.64 -1.48
C ALA A 113 -9.04 14.21 -2.05
N VAL A 114 -8.22 13.35 -2.63
CA VAL A 114 -7.02 13.75 -3.37
C VAL A 114 -7.43 14.62 -4.55
N LEU A 115 -6.79 15.78 -4.70
CA LEU A 115 -7.07 16.68 -5.82
C LEU A 115 -6.73 16.02 -7.15
N ARG A 116 -7.53 16.28 -8.20
CA ARG A 116 -7.42 15.60 -9.50
C ARG A 116 -6.03 15.67 -10.12
N HIS A 117 -5.32 16.79 -9.96
CA HIS A 117 -3.96 16.96 -10.48
C HIS A 117 -2.90 16.18 -9.69
N ASN A 118 -3.23 15.68 -8.49
CA ASN A 118 -2.36 14.92 -7.61
C ASN A 118 -2.63 13.40 -7.63
N ILE A 119 -3.63 12.92 -8.36
CA ILE A 119 -4.01 11.49 -8.39
C ILE A 119 -2.82 10.61 -8.81
N SER A 120 -2.11 10.98 -9.89
CA SER A 120 -0.93 10.22 -10.35
C SER A 120 0.22 10.25 -9.33
N LEU A 121 0.35 11.34 -8.56
CA LEU A 121 1.35 11.46 -7.51
C LEU A 121 1.00 10.58 -6.29
N ALA A 122 -0.27 10.54 -5.90
CA ALA A 122 -0.76 9.67 -4.84
C ALA A 122 -0.59 8.18 -5.20
N ASN A 123 -0.91 7.79 -6.44
CA ASN A 123 -0.65 6.45 -6.96
C ASN A 123 0.84 6.08 -6.87
N ALA A 124 1.74 6.98 -7.29
CA ALA A 124 3.18 6.79 -7.13
C ALA A 124 3.59 6.64 -5.66
N GLY A 125 2.94 7.38 -4.75
CA GLY A 125 3.11 7.27 -3.30
C GLY A 125 2.81 5.86 -2.77
N LEU A 126 1.69 5.24 -3.19
CA LEU A 126 1.35 3.86 -2.79
C LEU A 126 2.38 2.84 -3.30
N LEU A 127 2.83 2.99 -4.54
CA LEU A 127 3.87 2.12 -5.11
C LEU A 127 5.22 2.30 -4.38
N LEU A 128 5.55 3.52 -3.94
CA LEU A 128 6.72 3.78 -3.10
C LEU A 128 6.58 3.15 -1.70
N LEU A 129 5.39 3.09 -1.13
CA LEU A 129 5.14 2.33 0.12
C LEU A 129 5.41 0.85 -0.08
N TYR A 130 4.94 0.26 -1.18
CA TYR A 130 5.29 -1.14 -1.52
C TYR A 130 6.79 -1.37 -1.64
N LYS A 131 7.50 -0.43 -2.26
CA LYS A 131 8.96 -0.49 -2.35
C LYS A 131 9.61 -0.42 -0.97
N LEU A 132 9.15 0.48 -0.09
CA LEU A 132 9.65 0.60 1.28
C LEU A 132 9.43 -0.69 2.08
N VAL A 133 8.25 -1.29 2.01
CA VAL A 133 7.90 -2.53 2.72
C VAL A 133 8.73 -3.72 2.21
N SER A 134 9.07 -3.74 0.92
CA SER A 134 9.91 -4.79 0.35
C SER A 134 11.34 -4.84 0.91
N ILE A 135 11.79 -3.78 1.60
CA ILE A 135 13.06 -3.72 2.31
C ILE A 135 12.90 -4.41 3.67
N ALA A 136 13.64 -5.49 3.93
CA ALA A 136 13.44 -6.32 5.11
C ALA A 136 13.88 -5.67 6.43
N SER A 137 15.01 -4.95 6.44
CA SER A 137 15.60 -4.38 7.66
C SER A 137 15.04 -2.99 7.94
N HIS A 138 14.65 -2.73 9.20
CA HIS A 138 14.23 -1.40 9.65
C HIS A 138 15.31 -0.33 9.43
N THR A 139 16.57 -0.68 9.68
CA THR A 139 17.71 0.22 9.46
C THR A 139 17.89 0.55 7.98
N ASP A 140 17.64 -0.41 7.09
CA ASP A 140 17.74 -0.19 5.65
C ASP A 140 16.57 0.66 5.14
N ARG A 141 15.37 0.49 5.71
CA ARG A 141 14.22 1.38 5.45
C ARG A 141 14.52 2.83 5.83
N LEU A 142 15.09 3.05 7.03
CA LEU A 142 15.53 4.37 7.48
C LEU A 142 16.59 4.96 6.55
N THR A 143 17.56 4.15 6.13
CA THR A 143 18.62 4.58 5.21
C THR A 143 18.05 4.95 3.85
N TYR A 144 17.11 4.16 3.34
CA TYR A 144 16.40 4.43 2.10
C TYR A 144 15.65 5.76 2.16
N ILE A 145 14.80 5.98 3.18
CA ILE A 145 14.08 7.26 3.35
C ILE A 145 15.05 8.44 3.37
N LYS A 146 16.16 8.34 4.13
CA LYS A 146 17.18 9.40 4.21
C LYS A 146 17.88 9.69 2.88
N SER A 147 18.00 8.67 2.02
CA SER A 147 18.61 8.81 0.71
C SER A 147 17.69 9.44 -0.34
N LEU A 148 16.37 9.44 -0.10
CA LEU A 148 15.42 9.96 -1.07
C LEU A 148 15.53 11.50 -1.19
N PRO A 149 15.31 12.03 -2.40
CA PRO A 149 15.15 13.45 -2.63
C PRO A 149 13.69 13.90 -2.37
N GLN A 150 13.40 15.18 -2.58
CA GLN A 150 12.13 15.81 -2.19
C GLN A 150 10.89 15.16 -2.83
N ASP A 151 10.90 14.87 -4.13
CA ASP A 151 9.66 14.52 -4.83
C ASP A 151 9.11 13.13 -4.42
N PRO A 152 9.94 12.06 -4.32
CA PRO A 152 9.47 10.78 -3.81
C PRO A 152 8.96 10.88 -2.37
N LEU A 153 9.63 11.66 -1.52
CA LEU A 153 9.18 11.89 -0.15
C LEU A 153 7.85 12.65 -0.11
N THR A 154 7.65 13.60 -1.02
CA THR A 154 6.39 14.35 -1.16
C THR A 154 5.26 13.43 -1.59
N ALA A 155 5.52 12.49 -2.51
CA ALA A 155 4.55 11.47 -2.92
C ALA A 155 4.15 10.55 -1.75
N ILE A 156 5.13 10.06 -0.97
CA ILE A 156 4.88 9.25 0.22
C ILE A 156 4.11 10.06 1.28
N TYR A 157 4.51 11.31 1.53
CA TYR A 157 3.82 12.18 2.47
C TYR A 157 2.36 12.40 2.05
N LEU A 158 2.11 12.72 0.78
CA LEU A 158 0.78 12.98 0.25
C LEU A 158 -0.15 11.79 0.51
N ILE A 159 0.31 10.57 0.19
CA ILE A 159 -0.52 9.39 0.39
C ILE A 159 -0.80 9.12 1.86
N LEU A 160 0.22 9.21 2.73
CA LEU A 160 0.03 9.04 4.17
C LEU A 160 -0.94 10.08 4.72
N HIS A 161 -0.79 11.34 4.31
CA HIS A 161 -1.65 12.43 4.74
C HIS A 161 -3.12 12.19 4.37
N HIS A 162 -3.40 11.90 3.10
CA HIS A 162 -4.78 11.65 2.67
C HIS A 162 -5.34 10.34 3.23
N ALA A 163 -4.52 9.29 3.39
CA ALA A 163 -4.93 8.06 4.05
C ALA A 163 -5.29 8.30 5.52
N THR A 164 -4.47 9.02 6.28
CA THR A 164 -4.76 9.39 7.68
C THR A 164 -6.03 10.22 7.79
N LEU A 165 -6.21 11.23 6.94
CA LEU A 165 -7.43 12.04 6.95
C LEU A 165 -8.67 11.21 6.58
N SER A 166 -8.54 10.31 5.61
CA SER A 166 -9.63 9.42 5.22
C SER A 166 -9.99 8.46 6.34
N ALA A 167 -9.00 7.88 7.03
CA ALA A 167 -9.21 7.02 8.18
C ALA A 167 -9.89 7.79 9.32
N ARG A 168 -9.48 9.05 9.55
CA ARG A 168 -10.09 9.92 10.55
C ARG A 168 -11.59 10.16 10.28
N TYR A 169 -11.99 10.41 9.05
CA TYR A 169 -13.39 10.80 8.78
C TYR A 169 -14.30 9.67 8.31
N HIS A 170 -13.73 8.64 7.68
CA HIS A 170 -14.47 7.55 7.02
C HIS A 170 -14.06 6.15 7.48
N GLY A 171 -12.94 6.00 8.20
CA GLY A 171 -12.51 4.71 8.75
C GLY A 171 -13.35 4.28 9.95
N SER A 172 -12.80 3.44 10.82
CA SER A 172 -13.47 2.99 12.04
C SER A 172 -12.52 3.08 13.25
N GLY A 173 -12.98 2.64 14.42
CA GLY A 173 -12.13 2.51 15.60
C GLY A 173 -11.65 3.85 16.20
N TRP A 174 -10.55 3.81 16.94
CA TRP A 174 -10.04 4.95 17.71
C TRP A 174 -9.54 6.09 16.83
N ILE A 175 -9.09 5.83 15.60
CA ILE A 175 -8.69 6.90 14.68
C ILE A 175 -9.89 7.74 14.18
N ASN A 176 -11.09 7.16 14.17
CA ASN A 176 -12.27 7.82 13.62
C ASN A 176 -12.76 8.98 14.52
N GLN A 177 -13.02 10.14 13.90
CA GLN A 177 -13.50 11.34 14.56
C GLN A 177 -14.81 11.14 15.34
N ARG A 178 -15.68 10.24 14.88
CA ARG A 178 -16.97 9.93 15.52
C ARG A 178 -16.79 9.28 16.89
N THR A 179 -15.67 8.61 17.13
CA THR A 179 -15.35 7.95 18.42
C THR A 179 -15.23 8.96 19.55
N TYR A 180 -14.82 10.20 19.25
CA TYR A 180 -14.65 11.26 20.23
C TYR A 180 -15.91 12.12 20.45
N GLY A 181 -16.98 11.87 19.70
CA GLY A 181 -18.19 12.68 19.75
C GLY A 181 -18.02 14.08 19.13
N ARG A 182 -18.86 15.03 19.59
CA ARG A 182 -18.97 16.37 18.97
C ARG A 182 -17.86 17.35 19.37
N PHE A 183 -17.36 17.23 20.60
CA PHE A 183 -16.34 18.12 21.15
C PHE A 183 -15.20 17.27 21.66
N MET A 184 -13.97 17.71 21.42
CA MET A 184 -12.78 17.08 21.99
C MET A 184 -12.17 17.97 23.05
N ASP A 185 -11.83 17.39 24.20
CA ASP A 185 -10.95 18.02 25.16
C ASP A 185 -9.48 17.94 24.72
N ALA A 186 -8.59 18.56 25.48
CA ALA A 186 -7.16 18.58 25.17
C ALA A 186 -6.54 17.17 25.14
N ASN A 187 -7.01 16.24 25.98
CA ASN A 187 -6.49 14.88 26.06
C ASN A 187 -6.92 14.06 24.84
N GLN A 188 -8.17 14.19 24.41
CA GLN A 188 -8.70 13.56 23.21
C GLN A 188 -7.99 14.08 21.95
N VAL A 189 -7.70 15.39 21.89
CA VAL A 189 -6.89 15.95 20.80
C VAL A 189 -5.49 15.35 20.79
N SER A 190 -4.83 15.27 21.95
CA SER A 190 -3.49 14.66 22.05
C SER A 190 -3.51 13.19 21.64
N LEU A 191 -4.45 12.38 22.15
CA LEU A 191 -4.57 10.97 21.75
C LEU A 191 -4.78 10.82 20.24
N ARG A 192 -5.67 11.62 19.66
CA ARG A 192 -5.92 11.56 18.21
C ARG A 192 -4.66 11.88 17.42
N CYS A 193 -3.90 12.91 17.81
CA CYS A 193 -2.62 13.23 17.17
C CYS A 193 -1.63 12.07 17.27
N GLU A 194 -1.58 11.36 18.39
CA GLU A 194 -0.73 10.16 18.53
C GLU A 194 -1.20 9.02 17.64
N LEU A 195 -2.50 8.75 17.58
CA LEU A 195 -3.06 7.71 16.72
C LEU A 195 -2.82 8.00 15.23
N GLU A 196 -2.91 9.26 14.81
CA GLU A 196 -2.58 9.67 13.45
C GLU A 196 -1.12 9.48 13.10
N PHE A 197 -0.22 9.79 14.05
CA PHE A 197 1.19 9.48 13.93
C PHE A 197 1.42 7.97 13.80
N CYS A 198 0.78 7.19 14.65
CA CYS A 198 0.91 5.73 14.67
C CYS A 198 0.33 5.09 13.41
N PHE A 199 -0.75 5.65 12.86
CA PHE A 199 -1.30 5.22 11.58
C PHE A 199 -0.31 5.46 10.44
N ALA A 200 0.30 6.64 10.38
CA ALA A 200 1.30 6.96 9.36
C ALA A 200 2.55 6.06 9.49
N GLU A 201 2.99 5.78 10.71
CA GLU A 201 4.07 4.82 10.98
C GLU A 201 3.68 3.39 10.55
N ALA A 202 2.48 2.93 10.91
CA ALA A 202 1.98 1.61 10.54
C ALA A 202 1.89 1.44 9.02
N ALA A 203 1.38 2.45 8.32
CA ALA A 203 1.33 2.47 6.85
C ALA A 203 2.72 2.43 6.20
N LEU A 204 3.74 3.06 6.80
CA LEU A 204 5.13 2.97 6.32
C LEU A 204 5.76 1.59 6.60
N VAL A 205 5.37 0.92 7.69
CA VAL A 205 5.94 -0.37 8.08
C VAL A 205 5.26 -1.54 7.36
N LEU A 206 3.94 -1.49 7.19
CA LEU A 206 3.10 -2.57 6.69
C LEU A 206 2.67 -2.37 5.23
N GLY A 207 2.57 -1.11 4.77
CA GLY A 207 2.27 -0.78 3.38
C GLY A 207 0.79 -0.48 3.10
N PRO A 208 0.44 -0.44 1.80
CA PRO A 208 -0.92 -0.16 1.34
C PRO A 208 -1.99 -1.13 1.85
N GLU A 209 -1.64 -2.38 2.16
CA GLU A 209 -2.53 -3.37 2.78
C GLU A 209 -3.18 -2.82 4.05
N PHE A 210 -2.37 -2.24 4.95
CA PHE A 210 -2.87 -1.68 6.20
C PHE A 210 -3.83 -0.50 5.96
N ILE A 211 -3.56 0.31 4.93
CA ILE A 211 -4.44 1.41 4.53
C ILE A 211 -5.78 0.85 4.02
N SER A 212 -5.73 -0.15 3.14
CA SER A 212 -6.93 -0.82 2.63
C SER A 212 -7.75 -1.43 3.75
N ASP A 213 -7.12 -2.16 4.67
CA ASP A 213 -7.81 -2.77 5.81
C ASP A 213 -8.47 -1.73 6.71
N SER A 214 -7.80 -0.60 6.94
CA SER A 214 -8.30 0.49 7.78
C SER A 214 -9.48 1.26 7.15
N LEU A 215 -9.49 1.40 5.82
CA LEU A 215 -10.48 2.22 5.11
C LEU A 215 -11.67 1.40 4.59
N LEU A 216 -11.42 0.19 4.09
CA LEU A 216 -12.37 -0.58 3.29
C LEU A 216 -12.81 -1.87 3.97
N HIS A 217 -11.92 -2.53 4.73
CA HIS A 217 -12.16 -3.86 5.29
C HIS A 217 -12.24 -3.86 6.83
N HIS A 218 -12.73 -2.78 7.43
CA HIS A 218 -12.74 -2.61 8.88
C HIS A 218 -13.55 -3.67 9.65
N ASP A 219 -14.51 -4.33 9.01
CA ASP A 219 -15.30 -5.40 9.63
C ASP A 219 -14.59 -6.77 9.62
N THR A 220 -13.58 -6.93 8.77
CA THR A 220 -12.91 -8.20 8.52
C THR A 220 -11.41 -8.19 8.80
N GLY A 221 -10.80 -7.01 8.89
CA GLY A 221 -9.37 -6.82 9.12
C GLY A 221 -9.01 -6.51 10.58
N ASP A 222 -7.78 -6.86 10.96
CA ASP A 222 -7.21 -6.58 12.28
C ASP A 222 -6.61 -5.15 12.39
N ALA A 223 -7.00 -4.24 11.49
CA ALA A 223 -6.41 -2.90 11.35
C ALA A 223 -6.41 -2.10 12.65
N GLU A 224 -7.50 -2.17 13.43
CA GLU A 224 -7.59 -1.48 14.71
C GLU A 224 -6.62 -2.05 15.74
N THR A 225 -6.53 -3.38 15.84
CA THR A 225 -5.58 -4.06 16.73
C THR A 225 -4.15 -3.70 16.36
N VAL A 226 -3.84 -3.69 15.06
CA VAL A 226 -2.54 -3.28 14.55
C VAL A 226 -2.24 -1.83 14.92
N LEU A 227 -3.16 -0.90 14.67
CA LEU A 227 -3.00 0.50 15.03
C LEU A 227 -2.74 0.69 16.53
N LEU A 228 -3.48 -0.03 17.38
CA LEU A 228 -3.29 0.03 18.82
C LEU A 228 -1.94 -0.56 19.27
N ASN A 229 -1.40 -1.55 18.56
CA ASN A 229 -0.03 -2.03 18.80
C ASN A 229 1.00 -0.95 18.45
N PHE A 230 0.85 -0.28 17.30
CA PHE A 230 1.71 0.86 16.94
C PHE A 230 1.58 2.01 17.94
N TYR A 231 0.38 2.28 18.44
CA TYR A 231 0.15 3.25 19.50
C TYR A 231 0.84 2.86 20.81
N VAL A 232 0.78 1.59 21.21
CA VAL A 232 1.59 1.12 22.34
C VAL A 232 3.06 1.31 22.03
N ASP A 233 3.55 1.04 20.84
CA ASP A 233 4.99 1.08 20.55
C ASP A 233 5.54 2.49 20.36
N HIS A 234 4.76 3.42 19.80
CA HIS A 234 5.21 4.74 19.39
C HIS A 234 4.54 5.90 20.13
N GLY A 235 3.46 5.63 20.88
CA GLY A 235 2.83 6.61 21.76
C GLY A 235 3.83 7.20 22.75
N THR A 236 3.74 8.52 22.92
CA THR A 236 4.65 9.31 23.76
C THR A 236 4.03 9.66 25.11
N HIS A 237 2.70 9.71 25.18
CA HIS A 237 1.99 9.97 26.42
C HIS A 237 1.95 8.72 27.30
N ASP A 238 2.58 8.84 28.47
CA ASP A 238 2.36 7.92 29.58
C ASP A 238 1.09 8.37 30.31
N TRP A 239 -0.04 7.77 29.94
CA TRP A 239 -1.32 8.06 30.57
C TRP A 239 -1.27 7.56 32.01
N ALA A 240 -1.00 8.47 32.95
CA ALA A 240 -0.95 8.17 34.38
C ALA A 240 -2.25 7.44 34.77
N TRP A 241 -2.11 6.29 35.44
CA TRP A 241 -3.25 5.52 35.92
C TRP A 241 -3.39 5.65 37.44
N PRO A 242 -4.60 5.89 37.97
CA PRO A 242 -5.85 6.20 37.25
C PRO A 242 -5.74 7.51 36.46
N CYS A 243 -6.30 7.53 35.25
CA CYS A 243 -6.38 8.76 34.46
C CYS A 243 -7.21 9.77 35.23
N TRP A 244 -6.85 11.05 35.15
CA TRP A 244 -7.51 12.11 35.91
C TRP A 244 -8.99 12.13 35.54
N GLY A 245 -9.84 11.56 36.41
CA GLY A 245 -11.26 11.45 36.12
C GLY A 245 -11.94 10.11 36.37
N ASP A 246 -11.87 9.52 37.57
CA ASP A 246 -12.62 8.29 37.89
C ASP A 246 -14.16 8.49 37.95
N GLY A 247 -14.70 9.58 37.41
CA GLY A 247 -16.13 9.79 37.20
C GLY A 247 -16.67 8.94 36.05
N LYS A 248 -17.92 8.46 36.17
CA LYS A 248 -18.63 7.82 35.06
C LYS A 248 -18.71 8.79 33.87
N GLY A 249 -18.10 8.42 32.74
CA GLY A 249 -18.19 9.15 31.48
C GLY A 249 -16.97 10.03 31.15
N GLU A 250 -15.89 9.91 31.91
CA GLU A 250 -14.62 10.60 31.61
C GLU A 250 -13.76 9.81 30.59
N PHE A 251 -12.83 10.50 29.95
CA PHE A 251 -12.04 9.96 28.84
C PHE A 251 -11.05 8.89 29.33
N GLU A 252 -11.20 7.67 28.82
CA GLU A 252 -10.24 6.59 29.01
C GLU A 252 -9.53 6.28 27.67
N PRO A 253 -8.20 6.39 27.59
CA PRO A 253 -7.47 6.01 26.38
C PRO A 253 -7.56 4.49 26.13
N PRO A 254 -7.37 4.04 24.87
CA PRO A 254 -7.41 2.62 24.53
C PRO A 254 -6.41 1.82 25.39
N ARG A 255 -6.92 0.77 26.03
CA ARG A 255 -6.12 -0.18 26.78
C ARG A 255 -5.71 -1.32 25.86
N ALA A 256 -4.46 -1.37 25.46
CA ALA A 256 -3.90 -2.51 24.76
C ALA A 256 -3.09 -3.37 25.75
N HIS A 257 -3.28 -4.69 25.69
CA HIS A 257 -2.50 -5.67 26.48
C HIS A 257 -1.64 -6.47 25.50
N GLY A 258 -0.44 -5.95 25.22
CA GLY A 258 0.57 -6.62 24.39
C GLY A 258 1.69 -7.22 25.22
N PRO A 259 2.47 -8.17 24.67
CA PRO A 259 3.66 -8.70 25.33
C PRO A 259 4.64 -7.56 25.70
N GLN A 260 5.29 -7.71 26.84
CA GLN A 260 6.22 -6.72 27.39
C GLN A 260 7.43 -6.52 26.45
N ARG A 261 7.75 -5.24 26.18
CA ARG A 261 8.75 -4.76 25.21
C ARG A 261 10.18 -5.29 25.45
N GLU A 262 10.93 -5.51 24.37
CA GLU A 262 12.39 -5.44 24.41
C GLU A 262 12.88 -3.98 24.31
N PRO A 263 13.87 -3.55 25.11
CA PRO A 263 14.42 -2.20 25.06
C PRO A 263 15.32 -2.01 23.82
N GLY A 264 14.88 -1.18 22.88
CA GLY A 264 15.69 -0.86 21.69
C GLY A 264 14.94 -0.16 20.57
N LYS A 265 13.98 0.73 20.90
CA LYS A 265 13.12 1.41 19.92
C LYS A 265 13.98 2.14 18.89
N GLY A 266 14.04 1.60 17.68
CA GLY A 266 14.63 2.27 16.53
C GLY A 266 13.91 3.59 16.24
N ARG A 267 14.57 4.49 15.52
CA ARG A 267 13.96 5.75 15.05
C ARG A 267 12.71 5.44 14.21
N SER A 268 11.63 6.20 14.38
CA SER A 268 10.41 6.07 13.56
C SER A 268 10.70 6.39 12.09
N LEU A 269 10.06 5.63 11.19
CA LEU A 269 10.11 5.89 9.76
C LEU A 269 9.44 7.21 9.41
N PHE A 270 8.27 7.49 10.00
CA PHE A 270 7.50 8.71 9.74
C PHE A 270 8.24 9.96 10.21
N THR A 271 8.79 9.96 11.42
CA THR A 271 9.63 11.08 11.89
C THR A 271 10.83 11.30 10.98
N THR A 272 11.49 10.22 10.56
CA THR A 272 12.64 10.29 9.63
C THR A 272 12.24 10.86 8.27
N LEU A 273 11.06 10.50 7.76
CA LEU A 273 10.52 11.05 6.52
C LEU A 273 10.26 12.55 6.63
N LEU A 274 9.65 13.01 7.72
CA LEU A 274 9.35 14.42 7.93
C LEU A 274 10.62 15.24 8.14
N GLU A 275 11.59 14.74 8.89
CA GLU A 275 12.90 15.40 9.06
C GLU A 275 13.63 15.52 7.73
N ARG A 276 13.61 14.45 6.91
CA ARG A 276 14.25 14.49 5.59
C ARG A 276 13.55 15.47 4.64
N LEU A 277 12.23 15.52 4.65
CA LEU A 277 11.47 16.54 3.91
C LEU A 277 11.82 17.96 4.37
N ALA A 278 11.92 18.17 5.69
CA ALA A 278 12.29 19.47 6.26
C ALA A 278 13.66 19.93 5.75
N GLU A 279 14.64 19.03 5.74
CA GLU A 279 15.97 19.27 5.17
C GLU A 279 15.90 19.62 3.68
N CYS A 280 15.20 18.83 2.87
CA CYS A 280 15.07 19.05 1.43
C CYS A 280 14.40 20.39 1.09
N MET A 281 13.39 20.79 1.87
CA MET A 281 12.63 22.02 1.66
C MET A 281 13.25 23.25 2.34
N GLY A 282 14.35 23.08 3.09
CA GLY A 282 14.99 24.14 3.87
C GLY A 282 14.05 24.79 4.88
N CYS A 283 13.30 23.99 5.65
CA CYS A 283 12.31 24.47 6.62
C CYS A 283 12.39 23.73 7.97
N GLY A 284 11.67 24.22 8.97
CA GLY A 284 11.53 23.52 10.24
C GLY A 284 10.56 22.34 10.14
N LEU A 285 10.74 21.32 10.99
CA LEU A 285 9.89 20.12 11.02
C LEU A 285 8.39 20.45 11.16
N GLY A 286 8.05 21.44 11.99
CA GLY A 286 6.66 21.89 12.18
C GLY A 286 6.03 22.57 10.96
N ASP A 287 6.85 23.05 10.01
CA ASP A 287 6.36 23.75 8.81
C ASP A 287 6.18 22.82 7.60
N VAL A 288 6.74 21.61 7.64
CA VAL A 288 6.75 20.66 6.51
C VAL A 288 5.33 20.46 5.98
N ARG A 289 4.40 20.11 6.88
CA ARG A 289 2.99 19.86 6.55
C ARG A 289 2.37 21.03 5.79
N THR A 290 2.38 22.21 6.39
CA THR A 290 1.77 23.42 5.81
C THR A 290 2.41 23.79 4.47
N ARG A 291 3.73 23.59 4.31
CA ARG A 291 4.41 23.89 3.05
C ARG A 291 4.04 22.91 1.95
N VAL A 292 4.07 21.61 2.23
CA VAL A 292 3.73 20.58 1.24
C VAL A 292 2.26 20.70 0.82
N GLU A 293 1.34 20.83 1.77
CA GLU A 293 -0.09 21.00 1.47
C GLU A 293 -0.33 22.22 0.57
N ARG A 294 0.27 23.37 0.91
CA ARG A 294 0.13 24.60 0.12
C ARG A 294 0.72 24.48 -1.29
N GLU A 295 1.85 23.79 -1.44
CA GLU A 295 2.47 23.56 -2.75
C GLU A 295 1.55 22.70 -3.63
N LEU A 296 1.06 21.59 -3.07
CA LEU A 296 0.23 20.61 -3.76
C LEU A 296 -1.23 21.07 -4.00
N GLU A 297 -1.69 22.12 -3.32
CA GLU A 297 -3.02 22.71 -3.55
C GLU A 297 -3.14 23.37 -4.93
N THR A 298 -2.04 23.95 -5.42
CA THR A 298 -2.01 24.64 -6.72
C THR A 298 -1.96 23.67 -7.89
N ARG A 299 -2.36 24.07 -9.11
CA ARG A 299 -2.25 23.21 -10.31
C ARG A 299 -0.93 23.34 -11.04
N ASP A 300 -0.10 24.30 -10.63
CA ASP A 300 1.09 24.74 -11.37
C ASP A 300 2.40 24.21 -10.75
N HIS A 301 2.34 23.35 -9.72
CA HIS A 301 3.54 22.73 -9.15
C HIS A 301 4.12 21.65 -10.08
N SER A 302 5.41 21.37 -9.94
CA SER A 302 6.18 20.45 -10.80
C SER A 302 5.63 19.02 -10.83
N LEU A 303 4.97 18.60 -9.75
CA LEU A 303 4.42 17.25 -9.58
C LEU A 303 2.96 17.11 -10.05
N ALA A 304 2.32 18.19 -10.52
CA ALA A 304 0.94 18.15 -10.98
C ALA A 304 0.85 17.35 -12.28
N TYR A 305 -0.21 16.54 -12.42
CA TYR A 305 -0.45 15.67 -13.57
C TYR A 305 0.76 14.80 -13.93
N LEU A 306 1.39 14.19 -12.92
CA LEU A 306 2.60 13.40 -13.06
C LEU A 306 2.50 12.41 -14.24
N SER A 307 3.43 12.53 -15.18
CA SER A 307 3.51 11.65 -16.35
C SER A 307 4.01 10.25 -15.98
N LEU A 308 3.81 9.26 -16.86
CA LEU A 308 4.36 7.90 -16.67
C LEU A 308 5.89 7.90 -16.52
N ALA A 309 6.60 8.77 -17.25
CA ALA A 309 8.04 8.91 -17.11
C ALA A 309 8.42 9.54 -15.77
N GLY A 310 7.65 10.53 -15.30
CA GLY A 310 7.80 11.11 -13.96
C GLY A 310 7.58 10.05 -12.87
N LYS A 311 6.50 9.26 -12.98
CA LYS A 311 6.21 8.13 -12.09
C LYS A 311 7.40 7.17 -12.00
N ALA A 312 7.93 6.72 -13.14
CA ALA A 312 9.09 5.83 -13.17
C ALA A 312 10.31 6.43 -12.46
N ARG A 313 10.59 7.74 -12.65
CA ARG A 313 11.67 8.43 -11.96
C ARG A 313 11.47 8.48 -10.45
N LEU A 314 10.25 8.75 -9.98
CA LEU A 314 9.94 8.73 -8.54
C LEU A 314 10.21 7.34 -7.96
N LEU A 315 9.77 6.28 -8.66
CA LEU A 315 9.98 4.89 -8.23
C LEU A 315 11.45 4.48 -8.23
N GLU A 316 12.29 5.06 -9.08
CA GLU A 316 13.74 4.93 -9.02
C GLU A 316 14.37 5.69 -7.83
N GLY A 317 13.60 6.47 -7.07
CA GLY A 317 14.07 7.32 -5.98
C GLY A 317 14.70 8.62 -6.46
N ARG A 318 14.21 9.17 -7.59
CA ARG A 318 14.73 10.40 -8.20
C ARG A 318 13.65 11.47 -8.27
N ASN A 319 14.05 12.74 -8.25
CA ASN A 319 13.16 13.85 -8.58
C ASN A 319 12.76 13.81 -10.06
N VAL A 320 11.65 14.49 -10.39
CA VAL A 320 11.08 14.60 -11.74
C VAL A 320 11.71 15.76 -12.49
#